data_AF-A0A0F5J9X8-F1
#
_entry.id   AF-A0A0F5J9X8-F1
#
_cell.length_a   1.000
_cell.length_b   1.000
_cell.length_c   1.000
_cell.angle_alpha   90.00
_cell.angle_beta   90.00
_cell.angle_gamma   90.00
#
_symmetry.space_group_name_H-M   'P 1'
#
loop_
_entity.id
_entity.type
_entity.pdbx_description
1 polymer ?
#
loop_
_entity_poly.entity_id
_entity_poly.type
_entity_poly.pdbx_seq_one_letter_code
_entity_poly.pdbx_strand_id
1 'polypeptide(L)'
;MFRKNKEITCSCIIPELDLYLYCILNTSTDKKLKENNMHSWFECKVSFEKVLENGMQKKVTEPYLVDALSFTEAEARIIEEIRPFISGEFTVTDIKRARLSELFFNENGDRFYKIKVYFITLDEKSGAEKKTAAQMLAQACTLKEAIAVLEEGMKGTMADYTIASVTETMLMDVFPFSVNDDKTPKSGEELIAEQKKQAEDKAQEA
;
A
#
# COMPACT_ATOMS: atom_id res chain seq x y z
N MET A 1 37.01 23.40 -59.32
CA MET A 1 35.74 24.16 -59.26
C MET A 1 35.05 23.87 -57.94
N PHE A 2 35.36 24.66 -56.91
CA PHE A 2 34.62 24.71 -55.64
C PHE A 2 34.76 26.12 -55.09
N ARG A 3 33.62 26.74 -54.80
CA ARG A 3 33.31 27.99 -54.05
C ARG A 3 31.90 28.33 -54.53
N LYS A 4 30.89 28.46 -53.67
CA LYS A 4 30.68 29.48 -52.62
C LYS A 4 29.47 29.00 -51.80
N ASN A 5 29.19 29.29 -50.53
CA ASN A 5 29.73 30.01 -49.37
C ASN A 5 28.74 29.56 -48.25
N LYS A 6 29.05 29.45 -46.96
CA LYS A 6 29.70 30.42 -46.09
C LYS A 6 30.02 29.74 -44.75
N GLU A 7 31.21 30.02 -44.25
CA GLU A 7 31.73 29.62 -42.94
C GLU A 7 30.92 30.21 -41.78
N ILE A 8 30.81 29.47 -40.68
CA ILE A 8 30.91 30.03 -39.32
C ILE A 8 31.81 29.08 -38.51
N THR A 9 33.05 29.50 -38.31
CA THR A 9 33.90 29.03 -37.21
C THR A 9 33.65 29.92 -36.00
N CYS A 10 33.34 29.33 -34.84
CA CYS A 10 33.58 29.88 -33.49
C CYS A 10 33.52 28.65 -32.55
N SER A 11 34.64 28.07 -32.16
CA SER A 11 35.40 28.42 -30.95
C SER A 11 34.53 28.59 -29.71
N CYS A 12 34.66 27.60 -28.82
CA CYS A 12 34.43 27.65 -27.38
C CYS A 12 32.99 27.80 -26.87
N ILE A 13 32.75 27.00 -25.83
CA ILE A 13 31.73 27.08 -24.77
C ILE A 13 30.65 26.01 -24.91
N ILE A 14 30.91 24.90 -24.22
CA ILE A 14 29.89 24.02 -23.68
C ILE A 14 29.18 24.80 -22.57
N PRO A 15 27.84 24.87 -22.54
CA PRO A 15 27.15 24.74 -21.27
C PRO A 15 25.87 23.91 -21.42
N GLU A 16 25.93 22.67 -20.92
CA GLU A 16 24.99 22.08 -19.94
C GLU A 16 23.45 22.09 -20.13
N LEU A 17 22.87 22.80 -21.10
CA LEU A 17 21.41 22.96 -21.19
C LEU A 17 20.70 21.95 -22.10
N ASP A 18 21.38 21.36 -23.09
CA ASP A 18 20.73 20.42 -24.02
C ASP A 18 20.63 18.98 -23.48
N LEU A 19 21.35 18.65 -22.40
CA LEU A 19 21.12 17.39 -21.68
C LEU A 19 19.94 17.51 -20.70
N TYR A 20 19.68 18.71 -20.17
CA TYR A 20 18.58 18.94 -19.25
C TYR A 20 17.22 18.86 -19.94
N LEU A 21 17.12 19.30 -21.20
CA LEU A 21 15.86 19.22 -21.94
C LEU A 21 15.53 17.79 -22.41
N TYR A 22 16.54 16.98 -22.74
CA TYR A 22 16.34 15.56 -23.06
C TYR A 22 15.97 14.72 -21.83
N CYS A 23 16.44 15.12 -20.64
CA CYS A 23 16.02 14.52 -19.38
C CYS A 23 14.56 14.90 -19.02
N ILE A 24 14.13 16.13 -19.30
CA ILE A 24 12.75 16.58 -19.03
C ILE A 24 11.73 15.84 -19.92
N LEU A 25 12.06 15.55 -21.18
CA LEU A 25 11.13 14.89 -22.10
C LEU A 25 11.01 13.36 -21.94
N ASN A 26 11.89 12.72 -21.17
CA ASN A 26 11.86 11.27 -20.89
C ASN A 26 11.41 10.91 -19.46
N THR A 27 10.60 11.77 -18.82
CA THR A 27 9.92 11.45 -17.54
C THR A 27 8.43 11.17 -17.70
N SER A 28 7.95 11.09 -18.94
CA SER A 28 6.52 11.03 -19.28
C SER A 28 6.22 9.88 -20.24
N THR A 29 6.25 8.64 -19.76
CA THR A 29 5.39 7.54 -20.30
C THR A 29 5.28 6.29 -19.42
N ASP A 30 5.90 6.22 -18.24
CA ASP A 30 5.53 5.20 -17.22
C ASP A 30 4.39 5.66 -16.29
N LYS A 31 3.60 6.64 -16.72
CA LYS A 31 2.37 7.10 -16.04
C LYS A 31 1.08 6.57 -16.69
N LYS A 32 1.16 5.46 -17.43
CA LYS A 32 0.00 4.83 -18.06
C LYS A 32 -0.26 3.42 -17.52
N LEU A 33 -0.51 3.38 -16.21
CA LEU A 33 -1.16 2.30 -15.46
C LEU A 33 -1.51 2.86 -14.08
N LYS A 34 -2.45 3.83 -14.06
CA LYS A 34 -3.04 4.37 -12.84
C LYS A 34 -4.53 4.67 -13.03
N GLU A 35 -5.23 3.76 -13.70
CA GLU A 35 -6.58 3.45 -13.21
C GLU A 35 -6.36 2.51 -12.02
N ASN A 36 -6.05 3.13 -10.88
CA ASN A 36 -5.82 2.42 -9.64
C ASN A 36 -7.18 1.89 -9.21
N ASN A 37 -7.30 0.57 -9.10
CA ASN A 37 -8.14 -0.01 -8.08
C ASN A 37 -7.80 0.72 -6.76
N MET A 38 -8.79 1.29 -6.08
CA MET A 38 -8.64 2.36 -5.07
C MET A 38 -8.04 1.90 -3.73
N HIS A 39 -7.04 1.02 -3.75
CA HIS A 39 -6.39 0.48 -2.56
C HIS A 39 -4.92 0.87 -2.56
N SER A 40 -4.48 1.49 -1.47
CA SER A 40 -3.10 1.91 -1.26
C SER A 40 -2.61 1.29 0.04
N TRP A 41 -1.92 0.18 -0.11
CA TRP A 41 -1.45 -0.61 1.03
C TRP A 41 -0.19 -0.03 1.66
N PHE A 42 -0.17 0.01 2.99
CA PHE A 42 0.95 0.42 3.82
C PHE A 42 1.28 -0.67 4.84
N GLU A 43 2.54 -1.05 4.91
CA GLU A 43 3.08 -1.89 5.97
C GLU A 43 3.52 -0.99 7.14
N CYS A 44 2.82 -1.09 8.26
CA CYS A 44 3.07 -0.35 9.49
C CYS A 44 3.69 -1.28 10.54
N LYS A 45 4.84 -0.93 11.11
CA LYS A 45 5.49 -1.71 12.17
C LYS A 45 5.25 -1.07 13.52
N VAL A 46 4.53 -1.76 14.38
CA VAL A 46 4.25 -1.28 15.73
C VAL A 46 5.13 -1.99 16.73
N SER A 47 5.73 -1.23 17.62
CA SER A 47 6.58 -1.75 18.67
C SER A 47 6.08 -1.36 20.05
N PHE A 48 5.97 -2.37 20.90
CA PHE A 48 5.48 -2.25 22.26
C PHE A 48 6.31 -3.12 23.20
N GLU A 49 6.23 -2.81 24.49
CA GLU A 49 6.91 -3.57 25.52
C GLU A 49 5.96 -4.62 26.09
N LYS A 50 6.36 -5.90 26.00
CA LYS A 50 5.65 -7.01 26.63
C LYS A 50 6.42 -7.45 27.86
N VAL A 51 5.76 -7.45 29.01
CA VAL A 51 6.29 -8.05 30.24
C VAL A 51 6.16 -9.57 30.08
N LEU A 52 7.29 -10.26 30.01
CA LEU A 52 7.32 -11.72 30.01
C LEU A 52 6.97 -12.24 31.42
N GLU A 53 6.51 -13.48 31.52
CA GLU A 53 6.16 -14.15 32.79
C GLU A 53 7.31 -14.13 33.83
N ASN A 54 8.52 -13.91 33.34
CA ASN A 54 9.78 -13.83 34.07
C ASN A 54 10.03 -12.43 34.68
N GLY A 55 9.14 -11.46 34.49
CA GLY A 55 9.31 -10.06 34.91
C GLY A 55 10.24 -9.22 34.02
N MET A 56 10.78 -9.78 32.94
CA MET A 56 11.61 -9.05 31.98
C MET A 56 10.76 -8.36 30.92
N GLN A 57 10.99 -7.06 30.71
CA GLN A 57 10.39 -6.30 29.62
C GLN A 57 11.14 -6.60 28.32
N LYS A 58 10.44 -7.11 27.31
CA LYS A 58 10.98 -7.31 25.96
C LYS A 58 10.23 -6.43 24.98
N LYS A 59 10.98 -5.67 24.19
CA LYS A 59 10.44 -4.93 23.06
C LYS A 59 10.11 -5.91 21.93
N VAL A 60 8.83 -5.98 21.57
CA VAL A 60 8.34 -6.77 20.44
C VAL A 60 7.99 -5.79 19.32
N THR A 61 8.22 -6.19 18.08
CA THR A 61 7.87 -5.40 16.89
C THR A 61 7.05 -6.28 15.95
N GLU A 62 5.84 -5.84 15.68
CA GLU A 62 4.84 -6.58 14.92
C GLU A 62 4.46 -5.76 13.68
N PRO A 63 4.56 -6.33 12.46
CA PRO A 63 4.17 -5.66 11.24
C PRO A 63 2.68 -5.91 10.93
N TYR A 64 2.00 -4.85 10.51
CA TYR A 64 0.59 -4.85 10.11
C TYR A 64 0.46 -4.25 8.71
N LEU A 65 -0.56 -4.65 7.98
CA LEU A 65 -0.88 -4.07 6.68
C LEU A 65 -2.16 -3.24 6.80
N VAL A 66 -2.15 -2.01 6.32
CA VAL A 66 -3.29 -1.08 6.39
C VAL A 66 -3.57 -0.51 5.01
N ASP A 67 -4.83 -0.45 4.61
CA ASP A 67 -5.25 0.31 3.45
C ASP A 67 -5.57 1.76 3.84
N ALA A 68 -4.90 2.70 3.19
CA ALA A 68 -5.07 4.13 3.44
C ALA A 68 -4.70 4.93 2.19
N LEU A 69 -4.97 6.24 2.16
CA LEU A 69 -4.52 7.09 1.05
C LEU A 69 -3.14 7.71 1.33
N SER A 70 -2.85 8.01 2.60
CA SER A 70 -1.65 8.72 3.04
C SER A 70 -0.94 8.06 4.23
N PHE A 71 0.33 8.41 4.45
CA PHE A 71 1.12 7.90 5.58
C PHE A 71 0.52 8.29 6.95
N THR A 72 0.06 9.53 7.08
CA THR A 72 -0.56 10.04 8.31
C THR A 72 -1.87 9.34 8.61
N GLU A 73 -2.67 9.05 7.59
CA GLU A 73 -3.91 8.29 7.75
C GLU A 73 -3.64 6.84 8.14
N ALA A 74 -2.66 6.19 7.51
CA ALA A 74 -2.26 4.83 7.85
C ALA A 74 -1.79 4.74 9.33
N GLU A 75 -1.05 5.74 9.80
CA GLU A 75 -0.62 5.85 11.20
C GLU A 75 -1.82 6.02 12.15
N ALA A 76 -2.75 6.92 11.83
CA ALA A 76 -3.93 7.14 12.66
C ALA A 76 -4.79 5.87 12.76
N ARG A 77 -5.06 5.20 11.62
CA ARG A 77 -5.85 3.97 11.58
C ARG A 77 -5.18 2.86 12.40
N ILE A 78 -3.88 2.64 12.22
CA ILE A 78 -3.21 1.55 12.95
C ILE A 78 -3.20 1.80 14.47
N ILE A 79 -3.07 3.05 14.90
CA ILE A 79 -3.15 3.43 16.31
C ILE A 79 -4.55 3.13 16.87
N GLU A 80 -5.61 3.47 16.13
CA GLU A 80 -6.99 3.20 16.57
C GLU A 80 -7.28 1.71 16.71
N GLU A 81 -6.87 0.90 15.74
CA GLU A 81 -7.13 -0.54 15.73
C GLU A 81 -6.28 -1.28 16.78
N ILE A 82 -5.03 -0.88 17.00
CA ILE A 82 -4.12 -1.59 17.92
C ILE A 82 -4.36 -1.22 19.39
N ARG A 83 -4.79 0.01 19.66
CA ARG A 83 -5.01 0.52 21.03
C ARG A 83 -5.80 -0.43 21.95
N PRO A 84 -6.90 -1.10 21.53
CA PRO A 84 -7.60 -2.05 22.39
C PRO A 84 -6.80 -3.33 22.69
N PHE A 85 -5.85 -3.72 21.83
CA PHE A 85 -5.09 -4.96 21.97
C PHE A 85 -3.82 -4.80 22.82
N ILE A 86 -3.27 -3.57 22.93
CA ILE A 86 -2.05 -3.30 23.70
C ILE A 86 -2.37 -2.51 24.97
N SER A 87 -2.13 -3.14 26.12
CA SER A 87 -2.13 -2.46 27.42
C SER A 87 -0.74 -1.88 27.71
N GLY A 88 -0.48 -0.64 27.28
CA GLY A 88 0.81 0.03 27.51
C GLY A 88 1.10 1.15 26.50
N GLU A 89 2.31 1.69 26.57
CA GLU A 89 2.84 2.61 25.54
C GLU A 89 3.30 1.79 24.32
N PHE A 90 2.86 2.20 23.13
CA PHE A 90 3.31 1.64 21.87
C PHE A 90 3.73 2.76 20.92
N THR A 91 4.63 2.43 20.02
CA THR A 91 5.20 3.36 19.06
C THR A 91 5.14 2.76 17.66
N VAL A 92 4.71 3.54 16.67
CA VAL A 92 4.83 3.15 15.27
C VAL A 92 6.27 3.44 14.83
N THR A 93 7.00 2.39 14.49
CA THR A 93 8.45 2.47 14.22
C THR A 93 8.80 2.71 12.76
N ASP A 94 7.98 2.20 11.84
CA ASP A 94 8.25 2.25 10.40
C ASP A 94 6.92 2.18 9.64
N ILE A 95 6.80 2.96 8.56
CA ILE A 95 5.64 2.94 7.68
C ILE A 95 6.15 2.89 6.24
N LYS A 96 5.83 1.82 5.53
CA LYS A 96 6.29 1.57 4.16
C LYS A 96 5.12 1.37 3.22
N ARG A 97 5.18 1.99 2.04
CA ARG A 97 4.17 1.74 1.01
C ARG A 97 4.40 0.36 0.38
N ALA A 98 3.42 -0.53 0.52
CA ALA A 98 3.42 -1.85 -0.10
C ALA A 98 2.72 -1.77 -1.46
N ARG A 99 3.43 -2.19 -2.52
CA ARG A 99 2.81 -2.32 -3.86
C ARG A 99 2.18 -3.70 -3.97
N LEU A 100 0.96 -3.83 -3.48
CA LEU A 100 0.14 -5.04 -3.64
C LEU A 100 -0.92 -4.77 -4.71
N SER A 101 -1.10 -5.75 -5.59
CA SER A 101 -2.07 -5.72 -6.68
C SER A 101 -3.42 -6.26 -6.24
N GLU A 102 -3.42 -7.33 -5.44
CA GLU A 102 -4.64 -8.01 -5.00
C GLU A 102 -4.42 -8.74 -3.67
N LEU A 103 -5.49 -8.88 -2.87
CA LEU A 103 -5.48 -9.62 -1.61
C LEU A 103 -6.56 -10.69 -1.62
N PHE A 104 -6.18 -11.91 -1.26
CA PHE A 104 -7.09 -13.06 -1.15
C PHE A 104 -7.20 -13.47 0.31
N PHE A 105 -8.39 -13.27 0.88
CA PHE A 105 -8.72 -13.71 2.24
C PHE A 105 -9.24 -15.14 2.22
N ASN A 106 -8.89 -15.90 3.24
CA ASN A 106 -9.36 -17.26 3.45
C ASN A 106 -9.61 -17.44 4.94
N GLU A 107 -10.84 -17.80 5.30
CA GLU A 107 -11.29 -17.97 6.69
C GLU A 107 -10.46 -19.02 7.45
N ASN A 108 -9.91 -20.01 6.72
CA ASN A 108 -9.08 -21.06 7.32
C ASN A 108 -7.61 -20.66 7.48
N GLY A 109 -7.17 -19.51 6.97
CA GLY A 109 -5.77 -19.13 6.99
C GLY A 109 -5.39 -18.29 8.21
N ASP A 110 -4.34 -18.69 8.92
CA ASP A 110 -3.78 -17.94 10.05
C ASP A 110 -2.63 -17.01 9.63
N ARG A 111 -2.01 -17.28 8.47
CA ARG A 111 -0.80 -16.60 8.01
C ARG A 111 -0.97 -15.98 6.64
N PHE A 112 -0.19 -14.92 6.41
CA PHE A 112 -0.16 -14.22 5.13
C PHE A 112 1.07 -14.60 4.31
N TYR A 113 0.84 -15.01 3.08
CA TYR A 113 1.87 -15.33 2.10
C TYR A 113 1.89 -14.29 1.00
N LYS A 114 3.08 -13.71 0.77
CA LYS A 114 3.33 -12.80 -0.35
C LYS A 114 3.74 -13.61 -1.57
N ILE A 115 3.00 -13.46 -2.65
CA ILE A 115 3.19 -14.20 -3.88
C ILE A 115 3.54 -13.22 -5.00
N LYS A 116 4.69 -13.46 -5.65
CA LYS A 116 5.10 -12.72 -6.83
C LYS A 116 4.69 -13.48 -8.07
N VAL A 117 3.94 -12.82 -8.94
CA VAL A 117 3.46 -13.38 -10.20
C VAL A 117 3.99 -12.54 -11.36
N TYR A 118 4.40 -13.19 -12.44
CA TYR A 118 4.70 -12.52 -13.71
C TYR A 118 3.57 -12.77 -14.69
N PHE A 119 2.89 -11.71 -15.09
CA PHE A 119 1.99 -11.71 -16.23
C PHE A 119 2.81 -11.67 -17.51
N ILE A 120 2.59 -12.63 -18.40
CA ILE A 120 3.25 -12.71 -19.69
C ILE A 120 2.30 -12.12 -20.71
N THR A 121 2.70 -11.02 -21.34
CA THR A 121 1.94 -10.39 -22.41
C THR A 121 2.81 -10.32 -23.64
N LEU A 122 2.28 -10.75 -24.79
CA LEU A 122 2.98 -10.66 -26.07
C LEU A 122 2.65 -9.32 -26.73
N ASP A 123 3.68 -8.53 -27.05
CA ASP A 123 3.51 -7.28 -27.79
C ASP A 123 3.40 -7.57 -29.28
N GLU A 124 2.22 -7.37 -29.86
CA GLU A 124 1.92 -7.68 -31.27
C GLU A 124 2.80 -6.91 -32.26
N LYS A 125 3.43 -5.80 -31.84
CA LYS A 125 4.29 -4.99 -32.71
C LYS A 125 5.73 -5.49 -32.78
N SER A 126 6.25 -6.03 -31.69
CA SER A 126 7.66 -6.44 -31.59
C SER A 126 7.84 -7.95 -31.50
N GLY A 127 6.77 -8.71 -31.24
CA GLY A 127 6.82 -10.14 -30.94
C GLY A 127 7.58 -10.47 -29.65
N ALA A 128 7.97 -9.45 -28.87
CA ALA A 128 8.71 -9.63 -27.63
C ALA A 128 7.76 -9.93 -26.48
N GLU A 129 8.12 -10.92 -25.66
CA GLU A 129 7.41 -11.24 -24.42
C GLU A 129 7.73 -10.19 -23.35
N LYS A 130 6.72 -9.42 -22.94
CA LYS A 130 6.83 -8.53 -21.79
C LYS A 130 6.32 -9.25 -20.55
N LYS A 131 7.18 -9.30 -19.52
CA LYS A 131 6.83 -9.83 -18.20
C LYS A 131 6.53 -8.68 -17.26
N THR A 132 5.29 -8.59 -16.78
CA THR A 132 4.87 -7.60 -15.78
C THR A 132 4.79 -8.27 -14.42
N ALA A 133 5.56 -7.79 -13.46
CA ALA A 133 5.54 -8.32 -12.10
C ALA A 133 4.37 -7.73 -11.30
N ALA A 134 3.55 -8.58 -10.70
CA ALA A 134 2.56 -8.23 -9.71
C ALA A 134 2.90 -8.87 -8.37
N GLN A 135 2.51 -8.23 -7.27
CA GLN A 135 2.61 -8.80 -5.93
C GLN A 135 1.20 -9.00 -5.40
N MET A 136 0.90 -10.20 -4.94
CA MET A 136 -0.39 -10.54 -4.35
C MET A 136 -0.16 -11.05 -2.93
N LEU A 137 -1.15 -10.90 -2.08
CA LEU A 137 -1.15 -11.46 -0.74
C LEU A 137 -2.26 -12.50 -0.63
N ALA A 138 -1.96 -13.67 -0.08
CA ALA A 138 -2.96 -14.70 0.18
C ALA A 138 -2.89 -15.13 1.64
N GLN A 139 -4.05 -15.24 2.27
CA GLN A 139 -4.18 -15.81 3.60
C GLN A 139 -4.32 -17.34 3.50
N ALA A 140 -3.51 -18.09 4.22
CA ALA A 140 -3.51 -19.55 4.20
C ALA A 140 -2.81 -20.14 5.44
N CYS A 141 -3.03 -21.42 5.74
CA CYS A 141 -2.25 -22.11 6.76
C CYS A 141 -0.92 -22.63 6.19
N THR A 142 -0.92 -23.14 4.96
CA THR A 142 0.28 -23.74 4.34
C THR A 142 0.65 -23.11 3.00
N LEU A 143 1.90 -23.27 2.57
CA LEU A 143 2.38 -22.81 1.25
C LEU A 143 1.56 -23.40 0.09
N LYS A 144 1.12 -24.66 0.20
CA LYS A 144 0.31 -25.32 -0.84
C LYS A 144 -1.07 -24.70 -0.94
N GLU A 145 -1.70 -24.43 0.20
CA GLU A 145 -2.99 -23.75 0.25
C GLU A 145 -2.90 -22.31 -0.27
N ALA A 146 -1.82 -21.58 0.05
CA ALA A 146 -1.60 -20.24 -0.48
C ALA A 146 -1.58 -20.22 -2.03
N ILE A 147 -0.98 -21.25 -2.64
CA ILE A 147 -1.00 -21.42 -4.11
C ILE A 147 -2.41 -21.75 -4.59
N ALA A 148 -3.14 -22.64 -3.90
CA ALA A 148 -4.50 -23.00 -4.28
C ALA A 148 -5.48 -21.81 -4.20
N VAL A 149 -5.38 -20.99 -3.16
CA VAL A 149 -6.19 -19.75 -3.00
C VAL A 149 -5.85 -18.76 -4.11
N LEU A 150 -4.57 -18.60 -4.44
CA LEU A 150 -4.15 -17.76 -5.56
C LEU A 150 -4.74 -18.29 -6.88
N GLU A 151 -4.61 -19.58 -7.16
CA GLU A 151 -5.14 -20.19 -8.38
C GLU A 151 -6.65 -20.00 -8.48
N GLU A 152 -7.38 -20.13 -7.37
CA GLU A 152 -8.81 -19.86 -7.30
C GLU A 152 -9.16 -18.40 -7.60
N GLY A 153 -8.47 -17.46 -6.97
CA GLY A 153 -8.64 -16.03 -7.23
C GLY A 153 -8.30 -15.64 -8.68
N MET A 154 -7.35 -16.35 -9.29
CA MET A 154 -6.89 -16.09 -10.66
C MET A 154 -7.76 -16.73 -11.75
N LYS A 155 -8.64 -17.69 -11.43
CA LYS A 155 -9.53 -18.36 -12.43
C LYS A 155 -10.38 -17.39 -13.24
N GLY A 156 -10.68 -16.20 -12.72
CA GLY A 156 -11.44 -15.17 -13.44
C GLY A 156 -10.64 -14.39 -14.48
N THR A 157 -9.31 -14.52 -14.51
CA THR A 157 -8.43 -13.73 -15.37
C THR A 157 -7.97 -14.57 -16.57
N MET A 158 -8.21 -14.12 -17.80
CA MET A 158 -7.73 -14.78 -19.03
C MET A 158 -6.26 -14.49 -19.36
N ALA A 159 -5.48 -13.99 -18.39
CA ALA A 159 -4.09 -13.62 -18.61
C ALA A 159 -3.16 -14.79 -18.27
N ASP A 160 -2.19 -15.04 -19.14
CA ASP A 160 -1.12 -15.99 -18.86
C ASP A 160 -0.23 -15.45 -17.73
N TYR A 161 -0.04 -16.27 -16.70
CA TYR A 161 0.74 -15.90 -15.54
C TYR A 161 1.67 -17.03 -15.10
N THR A 162 2.78 -16.65 -14.49
CA THR A 162 3.74 -17.59 -13.89
C THR A 162 4.10 -17.16 -12.49
N ILE A 163 4.08 -18.10 -11.54
CA ILE A 163 4.46 -17.84 -10.15
C ILE A 163 5.99 -17.76 -10.08
N ALA A 164 6.51 -16.62 -9.62
CA ALA A 164 7.95 -16.40 -9.49
C ALA A 164 8.48 -16.85 -8.13
N SER A 165 7.76 -16.49 -7.06
CA SER A 165 8.16 -16.78 -5.68
C SER A 165 6.98 -16.70 -4.75
N VAL A 166 6.96 -17.56 -3.74
CA VAL A 166 6.02 -17.53 -2.62
C VAL A 166 6.85 -17.39 -1.34
N THR A 167 6.55 -16.37 -0.54
CA THR A 167 7.24 -16.09 0.72
C THR A 167 6.23 -15.90 1.83
N GLU A 168 6.42 -16.61 2.94
CA GLU A 168 5.68 -16.37 4.19
C GLU A 168 6.07 -14.98 4.74
N THR A 169 5.06 -14.24 5.22
CA THR A 169 5.27 -12.93 5.84
C THR A 169 5.08 -13.02 7.34
N MET A 170 5.69 -12.09 8.07
CA MET A 170 5.50 -11.94 9.52
C MET A 170 4.30 -11.04 9.86
N LEU A 171 3.44 -10.73 8.88
CA LEU A 171 2.28 -9.88 9.08
C LEU A 171 1.35 -10.52 10.11
N MET A 172 0.97 -9.76 11.13
CA MET A 172 0.02 -10.23 12.13
C MET A 172 -1.41 -10.10 11.62
N ASP A 173 -1.74 -8.95 11.03
CA ASP A 173 -3.08 -8.68 10.53
C ASP A 173 -3.09 -7.70 9.35
N VAL A 174 -4.21 -7.70 8.62
CA VAL A 174 -4.49 -6.84 7.47
C VAL A 174 -5.80 -6.09 7.73
N PHE A 175 -5.71 -4.76 7.72
CA PHE A 175 -6.84 -3.86 7.91
C PHE A 175 -7.24 -3.23 6.56
N PRO A 176 -8.18 -3.84 5.81
CA PRO A 176 -8.71 -3.24 4.60
C PRO A 176 -9.52 -1.96 4.91
N PHE A 177 -9.63 -1.07 3.92
CA PHE A 177 -10.39 0.16 4.08
C PHE A 177 -11.89 -0.17 4.05
N SER A 178 -12.55 -0.05 5.19
CA SER A 178 -14.00 -0.14 5.29
C SER A 178 -14.63 1.22 4.98
N VAL A 179 -15.34 1.35 3.86
CA VAL A 179 -16.10 2.57 3.52
C VAL A 179 -17.27 2.81 4.50
N ASN A 180 -17.63 1.80 5.30
CA ASN A 180 -18.71 1.86 6.29
C ASN A 180 -18.24 2.30 7.69
N ASP A 181 -16.97 2.67 7.87
CA ASP A 181 -16.55 3.34 9.10
C ASP A 181 -17.02 4.81 9.02
N ASP A 182 -18.24 5.06 9.47
CA ASP A 182 -18.77 6.37 9.86
C ASP A 182 -17.98 6.93 11.08
N LYS A 183 -16.66 7.05 10.92
CA LYS A 183 -15.82 7.94 11.71
C LYS A 183 -15.46 9.16 10.87
N THR A 184 -16.45 9.71 10.16
CA THR A 184 -16.42 11.16 9.94
C THR A 184 -16.35 11.80 11.33
N PRO A 185 -15.40 12.70 11.62
CA PRO A 185 -15.46 13.46 12.85
C PRO A 185 -16.80 14.17 12.82
N LYS A 186 -17.72 13.80 13.73
CA LYS A 186 -18.99 14.51 13.88
C LYS A 186 -18.67 16.00 13.90
N SER A 187 -19.12 16.72 12.87
CA SER A 187 -18.93 18.16 12.80
C SER A 187 -19.53 18.74 14.09
N GLY A 188 -18.87 19.73 14.68
CA GLY A 188 -19.22 20.24 16.01
C GLY A 188 -20.69 20.69 16.17
N GLU A 189 -21.43 20.81 15.07
CA GLU A 189 -22.85 21.10 15.02
C GLU A 189 -23.73 19.98 15.64
N GLU A 190 -23.37 18.69 15.50
CA GLU A 190 -24.14 17.59 16.12
C GLU A 190 -23.92 17.51 17.64
N LEU A 191 -22.71 17.78 18.13
CA LEU A 191 -22.40 17.81 19.56
C LEU A 191 -23.11 18.98 20.28
N ILE A 192 -23.27 20.12 19.61
CA ILE A 192 -24.00 21.27 20.15
C ILE A 192 -25.52 21.01 20.16
N ALA A 193 -26.03 20.21 19.21
CA ALA A 193 -27.44 19.83 19.17
C ALA A 193 -27.81 18.83 20.30
N GLU A 194 -26.93 17.89 20.63
CA GLU A 194 -27.14 16.96 21.76
C GLU A 194 -27.02 17.66 23.13
N GLN A 195 -26.11 18.64 23.27
CA GLN A 195 -25.98 19.41 24.52
C GLN A 195 -27.17 20.36 24.77
N LYS A 196 -27.78 20.93 23.71
CA LYS A 196 -28.99 21.77 23.86
C LYS A 196 -30.21 20.97 24.27
N LYS A 197 -30.43 19.77 23.70
CA LYS A 197 -31.52 18.89 24.12
C LYS A 197 -31.39 18.45 25.58
N GLN A 198 -30.18 18.10 26.03
CA GLN A 198 -29.95 17.72 27.42
C GLN A 198 -30.06 18.89 28.42
N ALA A 199 -29.91 20.14 27.97
CA ALA A 199 -30.13 21.32 28.80
C ALA A 199 -31.61 21.70 28.92
N GLU A 200 -32.41 21.42 27.88
CA GLU A 200 -33.86 21.68 27.88
C GLU A 200 -34.63 20.67 28.75
N ASP A 201 -34.23 19.39 28.73
CA ASP A 201 -34.86 18.35 29.57
C ASP A 201 -34.61 18.56 31.08
N LYS A 202 -33.46 19.13 31.47
CA LYS A 202 -33.16 19.46 32.87
C LYS A 202 -33.87 20.72 33.39
N ALA A 203 -34.46 21.53 32.52
CA ALA A 203 -35.18 22.74 32.91
C ALA A 203 -36.69 22.49 33.17
N GLN A 204 -37.20 21.31 32.81
CA GLN A 204 -38.62 20.95 32.98
C GLN A 204 -38.89 20.05 34.19
N GLU A 205 -37.85 19.62 34.91
CA GLU A 205 -37.95 18.79 36.11
C GLU A 205 -37.51 19.52 37.41
N ALA A 206 -37.41 20.86 37.37
CA ALA A 206 -37.12 21.73 38.51
C ALA A 206 -38.31 22.66 38.84
#